data_AF-A0A1V5DGD8-F1
#
_entry.id   AF-A0A1V5DGD8-F1
#
_cell.length_a   1.000
_cell.length_b   1.000
_cell.length_c   1.000
_cell.angle_alpha   90.00
_cell.angle_beta   90.00
_cell.angle_gamma   90.00
#
_symmetry.space_group_name_H-M   'P 1'
#
loop_
_entity.id
_entity.type
_entity.pdbx_description
1 polymer ?
#
loop_
_entity_poly.entity_id
_entity_poly.type
_entity_poly.pdbx_seq_one_letter_code
_entity_poly.pdbx_strand_id
1 'polypeptide(L)'
;MRKTILLMLLAFISTLFLLACSGDNKPAEMAMKAAEEAVNTAKVEAGKYIPDEVKPLEESLASLKEKFAKKDFAAVVTEGQTLAAKAKEVMDSAKLKKEEMTASWTSMSQELPKMVDMMQSKVDLLSQAKKLPADLSTEKFAEAKTGLSALKEEWSKALQNFNAGNVADAVSSGKALKDKAIQIMGILGLAMPSAPAPGTPAVESPSSAAPAATAPAASEPEKTAVRAEEKSFAVGSVSWLQNALNELGADPKLAVDGHMGPATRQSVISFQKSAGLAADGKVGPATEKALKEKLAKNR
;
A
#
# COMPACT_ATOMS: atom_id res chain seq x y z
N MET A 1 7.43 11.63 -33.29
CA MET A 1 6.31 10.73 -33.69
C MET A 1 5.27 10.49 -32.60
N ARG A 2 5.59 10.47 -31.29
CA ARG A 2 4.59 10.34 -30.21
C ARG A 2 3.72 11.59 -29.96
N LYS A 3 4.20 12.80 -30.30
CA LYS A 3 3.44 14.05 -30.15
C LYS A 3 2.42 14.32 -31.26
N THR A 4 2.63 13.77 -32.46
CA THR A 4 1.71 13.95 -33.61
C THR A 4 0.46 13.09 -33.49
N ILE A 5 0.50 11.99 -32.73
CA ILE A 5 -0.67 11.14 -32.45
C ILE A 5 -1.63 11.84 -31.47
N LEU A 6 -1.10 12.64 -30.54
CA LEU A 6 -1.88 13.38 -29.56
C LEU A 6 -2.71 14.53 -30.19
N LEU A 7 -2.29 15.03 -31.36
CA LEU A 7 -2.91 16.18 -32.03
C LEU A 7 -4.03 15.79 -33.00
N MET A 8 -4.15 14.50 -33.36
CA MET A 8 -5.27 13.98 -34.15
C MET A 8 -6.46 13.55 -33.28
N LEU A 9 -6.28 13.48 -31.96
CA LEU A 9 -7.33 13.09 -31.01
C LEU A 9 -8.23 14.27 -30.56
N LEU A 10 -7.90 15.50 -30.95
CA LEU A 10 -8.63 16.71 -30.55
C LEU A 10 -9.45 17.37 -31.68
N ALA A 11 -9.39 16.85 -32.92
CA ALA A 11 -10.03 17.45 -34.09
C ALA A 11 -11.16 16.59 -34.69
N PHE A 12 -11.84 15.80 -33.87
CA PHE A 12 -13.02 15.02 -34.27
C PHE A 12 -14.14 15.12 -33.23
N ILE A 13 -14.29 16.30 -32.61
CA ILE A 13 -15.41 16.65 -31.72
C ILE A 13 -16.19 17.77 -32.40
N SER A 14 -16.82 17.49 -33.55
CA SER A 14 -17.96 18.27 -34.05
C SER A 14 -18.45 17.64 -35.35
N THR A 15 -19.30 16.62 -35.22
CA THR A 15 -20.28 16.05 -36.17
C THR A 15 -20.22 14.53 -36.24
N LEU A 16 -20.95 13.85 -35.35
CA LEU A 16 -21.83 12.72 -35.70
C LEU A 16 -22.59 12.27 -34.45
N PHE A 17 -23.65 13.00 -34.12
CA PHE A 17 -24.81 12.41 -33.46
C PHE A 17 -25.73 11.98 -34.61
N LEU A 18 -26.26 10.76 -34.55
CA LEU A 18 -27.15 10.08 -35.51
C LEU A 18 -26.47 9.17 -36.56
N LEU A 19 -26.23 7.93 -36.18
CA LEU A 19 -26.63 6.73 -36.94
C LEU A 19 -26.41 5.49 -36.07
N ALA A 20 -27.47 5.13 -35.34
CA ALA A 20 -27.63 3.77 -34.85
C ALA A 20 -27.93 2.86 -36.06
N CYS A 21 -27.35 1.66 -36.03
CA CYS A 21 -27.60 0.50 -36.91
C CYS A 21 -26.87 0.44 -38.27
N SER A 22 -25.61 0.01 -38.24
CA SER A 22 -25.03 -0.96 -39.20
C SER A 22 -23.61 -1.40 -38.80
N GLY A 23 -23.44 -2.70 -38.49
CA GLY A 23 -22.28 -3.54 -38.85
C GLY A 23 -20.83 -3.25 -38.41
N ASP A 24 -20.43 -2.03 -38.04
CA ASP A 24 -19.01 -1.74 -37.76
C ASP A 24 -18.67 -2.04 -36.29
N ASN A 25 -18.23 -3.28 -36.05
CA ASN A 25 -17.67 -3.74 -34.77
C ASN A 25 -16.24 -3.21 -34.52
N LYS A 26 -15.64 -2.50 -35.48
CA LYS A 26 -14.26 -1.97 -35.40
C LYS A 26 -13.98 -1.13 -34.14
N PRO A 27 -14.86 -0.22 -33.68
CA PRO A 27 -14.61 0.52 -32.44
C PRO A 27 -14.53 -0.40 -31.22
N ALA A 28 -15.38 -1.42 -31.16
CA ALA A 28 -15.38 -2.40 -30.08
C ALA A 28 -14.14 -3.30 -30.15
N GLU A 29 -13.71 -3.73 -31.34
CA GLU A 29 -12.46 -4.48 -31.54
C GLU A 29 -11.23 -3.69 -31.08
N MET A 30 -11.15 -2.40 -31.43
CA MET A 30 -10.07 -1.53 -30.97
C MET A 30 -10.08 -1.33 -29.45
N ALA A 31 -11.27 -1.14 -28.86
CA ALA A 31 -11.42 -0.99 -27.41
C ALA A 31 -11.03 -2.29 -26.67
N MET A 32 -11.45 -3.46 -27.18
CA MET A 32 -11.02 -4.77 -26.67
C MET A 32 -9.51 -4.91 -26.70
N LYS A 33 -8.90 -4.65 -27.86
CA LYS A 33 -7.45 -4.78 -28.03
C LYS A 33 -6.68 -3.85 -27.10
N ALA A 34 -7.11 -2.59 -26.99
CA ALA A 34 -6.47 -1.63 -26.08
C ALA A 34 -6.59 -2.05 -24.61
N ALA A 35 -7.76 -2.56 -24.20
CA ALA A 35 -7.96 -3.08 -22.85
C ALA A 35 -7.11 -4.32 -22.58
N GLU A 36 -7.04 -5.27 -23.51
CA GLU A 36 -6.21 -6.47 -23.40
C GLU A 36 -4.72 -6.11 -23.27
N GLU A 37 -4.20 -5.25 -24.14
CA GLU A 37 -2.81 -4.81 -24.10
C GLU A 37 -2.49 -4.09 -22.78
N ALA A 38 -3.38 -3.20 -22.33
CA ALA A 38 -3.19 -2.47 -21.08
C ALA A 38 -3.21 -3.41 -19.86
N VAL A 39 -4.17 -4.33 -19.76
CA VAL A 39 -4.27 -5.30 -18.65
C VAL A 39 -3.12 -6.30 -18.68
N ASN A 40 -2.71 -6.80 -19.84
CA ASN A 40 -1.56 -7.70 -19.96
C ASN A 40 -0.26 -7.00 -19.55
N THR A 41 -0.08 -5.74 -19.93
CA THR A 41 1.07 -4.94 -19.48
C THR A 41 1.04 -4.75 -17.96
N ALA A 42 -0.12 -4.37 -17.40
CA ALA A 42 -0.30 -4.24 -15.96
C ALA A 42 -0.01 -5.55 -15.22
N LYS A 43 -0.44 -6.69 -15.74
CA LYS A 43 -0.16 -8.00 -15.17
C LYS A 43 1.34 -8.27 -15.02
N VAL A 44 2.12 -8.00 -16.07
CA VAL A 44 3.56 -8.27 -16.08
C VAL A 44 4.34 -7.31 -15.19
N GLU A 45 4.01 -6.02 -15.27
CA GLU A 45 4.79 -4.96 -14.64
C GLU A 45 4.29 -4.62 -13.23
N ALA A 46 2.97 -4.52 -13.03
CA ALA A 46 2.36 -4.21 -11.74
C ALA A 46 2.14 -5.46 -10.88
N GLY A 47 1.91 -6.63 -11.49
CA GLY A 47 1.61 -7.87 -10.75
C GLY A 47 2.69 -8.29 -9.76
N LYS A 48 3.95 -7.90 -10.00
CA LYS A 48 5.09 -8.15 -9.10
C LYS A 48 5.04 -7.32 -7.81
N TYR A 49 4.34 -6.19 -7.81
CA TYR A 49 4.35 -5.22 -6.71
C TYR A 49 2.98 -5.06 -6.05
N ILE A 50 1.91 -5.16 -6.84
CA ILE A 50 0.52 -4.94 -6.42
C ILE A 50 -0.44 -5.97 -7.06
N PRO A 51 -0.24 -7.28 -6.81
CA PRO A 51 -1.08 -8.33 -7.39
C PRO A 51 -2.57 -8.17 -7.04
N ASP A 52 -2.86 -7.65 -5.85
CA ASP A 52 -4.23 -7.39 -5.37
C ASP A 52 -4.99 -6.36 -6.23
N GLU A 53 -4.28 -5.41 -6.86
CA GLU A 53 -4.88 -4.39 -7.74
C GLU A 53 -4.95 -4.83 -9.21
N VAL A 54 -4.12 -5.79 -9.62
CA VAL A 54 -4.14 -6.36 -10.97
C VAL A 54 -5.31 -7.33 -11.16
N LYS A 55 -5.62 -8.14 -10.14
CA LYS A 55 -6.65 -9.18 -10.24
C LYS A 55 -8.03 -8.65 -10.69
N PRO A 56 -8.56 -7.53 -10.15
CA PRO A 56 -9.83 -6.96 -10.62
C PRO A 56 -9.81 -6.50 -12.09
N LEU A 57 -8.64 -6.16 -12.64
CA LEU A 57 -8.50 -5.80 -14.05
C LEU A 57 -8.67 -7.03 -14.95
N GLU A 58 -8.12 -8.18 -14.55
CA GLU A 58 -8.26 -9.45 -15.28
C GLU A 58 -9.72 -9.92 -15.27
N GLU A 59 -10.41 -9.78 -14.13
CA GLU A 59 -11.84 -10.08 -14.00
C GLU A 59 -12.69 -9.15 -14.88
N SER A 60 -12.37 -7.85 -14.90
CA SER A 60 -13.04 -6.87 -15.77
C SER A 60 -12.79 -7.18 -17.25
N LEU A 61 -11.59 -7.62 -17.61
CA LEU A 61 -11.25 -8.03 -18.97
C LEU A 61 -12.04 -9.26 -19.41
N ALA A 62 -12.22 -10.23 -18.52
CA ALA A 62 -13.02 -11.42 -18.78
C ALA A 62 -14.49 -11.05 -19.04
N SER A 63 -15.06 -10.16 -18.21
CA SER A 63 -16.42 -9.64 -18.41
C SER A 63 -16.56 -8.89 -19.74
N LEU A 64 -15.55 -8.10 -20.12
CA LEU A 64 -15.53 -7.37 -21.39
C LEU A 64 -15.53 -8.31 -22.60
N LYS A 65 -14.75 -9.40 -22.54
CA LYS A 65 -14.73 -10.46 -23.56
C LYS A 65 -16.10 -11.12 -23.73
N GLU A 66 -16.81 -11.38 -22.64
CA GLU A 66 -18.18 -11.92 -22.71
C GLU A 66 -19.15 -10.95 -23.39
N LYS A 67 -19.06 -9.65 -23.09
CA LYS A 67 -19.91 -8.62 -23.71
C LYS A 67 -19.64 -8.50 -25.22
N PHE A 68 -18.37 -8.60 -25.63
CA PHE A 68 -18.01 -8.66 -27.04
C PHE A 68 -18.60 -9.90 -27.73
N ALA A 69 -18.54 -11.07 -27.10
CA ALA A 69 -19.15 -12.29 -27.63
C ALA A 69 -20.68 -12.19 -27.75
N LYS A 70 -21.33 -11.49 -26.80
CA LYS A 70 -22.76 -11.19 -26.82
C LYS A 70 -23.14 -10.06 -27.80
N LYS A 71 -22.17 -9.53 -28.56
CA LYS A 71 -22.33 -8.41 -29.51
C LYS A 71 -22.81 -7.10 -28.84
N ASP A 72 -22.57 -6.95 -27.53
CA ASP A 72 -22.81 -5.71 -26.81
C ASP A 72 -21.65 -4.73 -27.05
N PHE A 73 -21.52 -4.29 -28.32
CA PHE A 73 -20.39 -3.51 -28.78
C PHE A 73 -20.34 -2.11 -28.15
N ALA A 74 -21.48 -1.54 -27.78
CA ALA A 74 -21.54 -0.26 -27.10
C ALA A 74 -20.92 -0.35 -25.69
N ALA A 75 -21.32 -1.35 -24.90
CA ALA A 75 -20.72 -1.58 -23.58
C ALA A 75 -19.22 -1.87 -23.70
N VAL A 76 -18.81 -2.66 -24.71
CA VAL A 76 -17.39 -2.96 -24.94
C VAL A 76 -16.55 -1.72 -25.21
N VAL A 77 -17.05 -0.77 -26.01
CA VAL A 77 -16.32 0.47 -26.28
C VAL A 77 -16.11 1.26 -24.98
N THR A 78 -17.18 1.48 -24.22
CA THR A 78 -17.14 2.30 -22.99
C THR A 78 -16.34 1.63 -21.88
N GLU A 79 -16.59 0.35 -21.63
CA GLU A 79 -15.93 -0.39 -20.56
C GLU A 79 -14.49 -0.73 -20.92
N GLY A 80 -14.18 -0.96 -22.20
CA GLY A 80 -12.81 -1.19 -22.66
C GLY A 80 -11.92 0.04 -22.47
N GLN A 81 -12.43 1.23 -22.79
CA GLN A 81 -11.74 2.50 -22.50
C GLN A 81 -11.51 2.69 -21.00
N THR A 82 -12.54 2.44 -20.19
CA THR A 82 -12.46 2.56 -18.73
C THR A 82 -11.45 1.57 -18.15
N LEU A 83 -11.44 0.33 -18.63
CA LEU A 83 -10.51 -0.71 -18.21
C LEU A 83 -9.07 -0.36 -18.58
N ALA A 84 -8.83 0.17 -19.78
CA ALA A 84 -7.52 0.64 -20.20
C ALA A 84 -7.03 1.82 -19.31
N ALA A 85 -7.91 2.74 -18.92
CA ALA A 85 -7.58 3.83 -18.00
C ALA A 85 -7.21 3.30 -16.60
N LYS A 86 -8.02 2.39 -16.03
CA LYS A 86 -7.72 1.75 -14.74
C LYS A 86 -6.41 0.96 -14.77
N ALA A 87 -6.12 0.25 -15.85
CA ALA A 87 -4.85 -0.45 -16.00
C ALA A 87 -3.66 0.52 -15.96
N LYS A 88 -3.79 1.72 -16.52
CA LYS A 88 -2.77 2.76 -16.43
C LYS A 88 -2.60 3.31 -15.01
N GLU A 89 -3.70 3.52 -14.28
CA GLU A 89 -3.66 3.96 -12.87
C GLU A 89 -2.98 2.91 -11.97
N VAL A 90 -3.27 1.63 -12.19
CA VAL A 90 -2.60 0.52 -11.49
C VAL A 90 -1.10 0.52 -11.83
N MET A 91 -0.72 0.79 -13.08
CA MET A 91 0.69 0.92 -13.46
C MET A 91 1.40 2.08 -12.74
N ASP A 92 0.74 3.21 -12.53
CA ASP A 92 1.30 4.32 -11.76
C ASP A 92 1.38 4.00 -10.26
N SER A 93 0.38 3.30 -9.72
CA SER A 93 0.39 2.78 -8.35
C SER A 93 1.52 1.77 -8.12
N ALA A 94 1.82 0.93 -9.10
CA ALA A 94 2.92 -0.03 -9.04
C ALA A 94 4.29 0.66 -8.95
N LYS A 95 4.48 1.79 -9.65
CA LYS A 95 5.72 2.58 -9.55
C LYS A 95 5.91 3.12 -8.14
N LEU A 96 4.87 3.72 -7.57
CA LEU A 96 4.92 4.20 -6.19
C LEU A 96 5.18 3.06 -5.21
N LYS A 97 4.55 1.90 -5.41
CA LYS A 97 4.79 0.74 -4.55
C LYS A 97 6.22 0.23 -4.65
N LYS A 98 6.81 0.24 -5.85
CA LYS A 98 8.22 -0.11 -6.06
C LYS A 98 9.15 0.87 -5.33
N GLU A 99 8.87 2.17 -5.37
CA GLU A 99 9.64 3.19 -4.63
C GLU A 99 9.55 2.95 -3.12
N GLU A 100 8.34 2.70 -2.60
CA GLU A 100 8.12 2.38 -1.18
C GLU A 100 8.87 1.10 -0.76
N MET A 101 8.79 0.04 -1.57
CA MET A 101 9.53 -1.20 -1.33
C MET A 101 11.05 -0.98 -1.35
N THR A 102 11.53 -0.13 -2.27
CA THR A 102 12.95 0.24 -2.34
C THR A 102 13.39 0.99 -1.08
N ALA A 103 12.60 1.95 -0.61
CA ALA A 103 12.87 2.65 0.64
C ALA A 103 12.86 1.70 1.86
N SER A 104 11.89 0.77 1.91
CA SER A 104 11.83 -0.26 2.94
C SER A 104 13.07 -1.16 2.93
N TRP A 105 13.53 -1.56 1.74
CA TRP A 105 14.77 -2.32 1.58
C TRP A 105 15.99 -1.56 2.11
N THR A 106 16.14 -0.27 1.79
CA THR A 106 17.25 0.56 2.28
C THR A 106 17.29 0.62 3.81
N SER A 107 16.14 0.75 4.47
CA SER A 107 16.09 0.71 5.94
C SER A 107 16.54 -0.65 6.48
N MET A 108 16.01 -1.75 5.93
CA MET A 108 16.37 -3.10 6.38
C MET A 108 17.85 -3.43 6.11
N SER A 109 18.41 -2.96 5.00
CA SER A 109 19.80 -3.22 4.64
C SER A 109 20.81 -2.47 5.51
N GLN A 110 20.37 -1.44 6.24
CA GLN A 110 21.17 -0.79 7.28
C GLN A 110 21.04 -1.46 8.66
N GLU A 111 19.89 -2.07 8.96
CA GLU A 111 19.61 -2.70 10.26
C GLU A 111 20.14 -4.14 10.34
N LEU A 112 19.87 -4.95 9.32
CA LEU A 112 20.15 -6.39 9.37
C LEU A 112 21.65 -6.70 9.55
N PRO A 113 22.59 -6.05 8.85
CA PRO A 113 24.02 -6.27 9.09
C PRO A 113 24.43 -5.99 10.53
N LYS A 114 23.88 -4.94 11.16
CA LYS A 114 24.17 -4.62 12.57
C LYS A 114 23.68 -5.74 13.50
N MET A 115 22.48 -6.27 13.25
CA MET A 115 21.97 -7.44 13.98
C MET A 115 22.86 -8.67 13.80
N VAL A 116 23.32 -8.92 12.58
CA VAL A 116 24.25 -10.01 12.27
C VAL A 116 25.57 -9.87 13.00
N ASP A 117 26.14 -8.66 13.06
CA ASP A 117 27.42 -8.40 13.74
C ASP A 117 27.30 -8.59 15.26
N MET A 118 26.17 -8.16 15.87
CA MET A 118 25.90 -8.40 17.28
C MET A 118 25.73 -9.89 17.58
N MET A 119 24.97 -10.62 16.74
CA MET A 119 24.82 -12.07 16.87
C MET A 119 26.17 -12.79 16.74
N GLN A 120 26.98 -12.39 15.75
CA GLN A 120 28.32 -12.96 15.55
C GLN A 120 29.20 -12.73 16.78
N SER A 121 29.26 -11.50 17.27
CA SER A 121 30.04 -11.15 18.46
C SER A 121 29.63 -11.98 19.68
N LYS A 122 28.33 -12.18 19.89
CA LYS A 122 27.81 -13.01 21.00
C LYS A 122 28.13 -14.50 20.80
N VAL A 123 28.01 -15.00 19.57
CA VAL A 123 28.39 -16.39 19.23
C VAL A 123 29.86 -16.63 19.49
N ASP A 124 30.75 -15.70 19.14
CA ASP A 124 32.19 -15.84 19.36
C ASP A 124 32.54 -15.81 20.84
N LEU A 125 31.94 -14.90 21.62
CA LEU A 125 32.11 -14.85 23.08
C LEU A 125 31.65 -16.15 23.76
N LEU A 126 30.47 -16.67 23.38
CA LEU A 126 29.93 -17.91 23.94
C LEU A 126 30.73 -19.13 23.51
N SER A 127 31.29 -19.13 22.30
CA SER A 127 32.16 -20.22 21.82
C SER A 127 33.47 -20.31 22.60
N GLN A 128 33.96 -19.20 23.14
CA GLN A 128 35.18 -19.13 23.96
C GLN A 128 34.91 -19.33 25.47
N ALA A 129 33.65 -19.28 25.90
CA ALA A 129 33.29 -19.43 27.30
C ALA A 129 33.46 -20.89 27.77
N LYS A 130 34.05 -21.08 28.97
CA LYS A 130 34.19 -22.42 29.59
C LYS A 130 32.85 -23.09 29.90
N LYS A 131 31.78 -22.31 30.09
CA LYS A 131 30.42 -22.80 30.37
C LYS A 131 29.40 -21.84 29.75
N LEU A 132 28.36 -22.40 29.13
CA LEU A 132 27.25 -21.63 28.56
C LEU A 132 26.32 -21.09 29.68
N PRO A 133 25.59 -19.98 29.43
CA PRO A 133 24.55 -19.48 30.33
C PRO A 133 23.50 -20.56 30.63
N ALA A 134 22.92 -20.53 31.85
CA ALA A 134 21.96 -21.55 32.29
C ALA A 134 20.73 -21.68 31.39
N ASP A 135 20.29 -20.57 30.79
CA ASP A 135 19.13 -20.53 29.90
C ASP A 135 19.43 -20.97 28.44
N LEU A 136 20.70 -21.24 28.13
CA LEU A 136 21.17 -21.58 26.79
C LEU A 136 21.78 -22.99 26.75
N SER A 137 21.05 -23.94 26.15
CA SER A 137 21.56 -25.29 25.92
C SER A 137 22.56 -25.33 24.76
N THR A 138 23.44 -26.35 24.76
CA THR A 138 24.38 -26.61 23.65
C THR A 138 23.67 -26.76 22.31
N GLU A 139 22.49 -27.40 22.31
CA GLU A 139 21.66 -27.58 21.11
C GLU A 139 21.17 -26.25 20.55
N LYS A 140 20.56 -25.41 21.40
CA LYS A 140 20.09 -24.07 21.01
C LYS A 140 21.25 -23.18 20.55
N PHE A 141 22.41 -23.30 21.17
CA PHE A 141 23.59 -22.56 20.74
C PHE A 141 24.09 -23.02 19.35
N ALA A 142 24.10 -24.33 19.09
CA ALA A 142 24.43 -24.87 17.76
C ALA A 142 23.40 -24.44 16.69
N GLU A 143 22.11 -24.42 17.06
CA GLU A 143 21.03 -23.90 16.21
C GLU A 143 21.26 -22.42 15.88
N ALA A 144 21.55 -21.58 16.87
CA ALA A 144 21.83 -20.16 16.66
C ALA A 144 23.03 -19.93 15.72
N LYS A 145 24.11 -20.71 15.88
CA LYS A 145 25.29 -20.64 15.00
C LYS A 145 24.98 -21.04 13.56
N THR A 146 24.21 -22.11 13.39
CA THR A 146 23.77 -22.60 12.07
C THR A 146 22.82 -21.59 11.42
N GLY A 147 21.85 -21.09 12.18
CA GLY A 147 20.90 -20.07 11.76
C GLY A 147 21.59 -18.78 11.32
N LEU A 148 22.63 -18.33 12.04
CA LEU A 148 23.41 -17.14 11.69
C LEU A 148 24.14 -17.31 10.35
N SER A 149 24.71 -18.49 10.10
CA SER A 149 25.39 -18.81 8.85
C SER A 149 24.41 -18.80 7.67
N ALA A 150 23.26 -19.47 7.82
CA ALA A 150 22.20 -19.47 6.83
C ALA A 150 21.65 -18.06 6.55
N LEU A 151 21.48 -17.25 7.60
CA LEU A 151 21.01 -15.87 7.48
C LEU A 151 21.99 -15.02 6.66
N LYS A 152 23.31 -15.14 6.87
CA LYS A 152 24.31 -14.44 6.06
C LYS A 152 24.26 -14.85 4.58
N GLU A 153 24.09 -16.15 4.31
CA GLU A 153 23.97 -16.66 2.94
C GLU A 153 22.70 -16.15 2.24
N GLU A 154 21.55 -16.29 2.90
CA GLU A 154 20.26 -15.85 2.38
C GLU A 154 20.21 -14.32 2.20
N TRP A 155 20.86 -13.55 3.09
CA TRP A 155 21.00 -12.10 2.93
C TRP A 155 21.81 -11.72 1.68
N SER A 156 22.87 -12.45 1.39
CA SER A 156 23.64 -12.26 0.14
C SER A 156 22.78 -12.50 -1.10
N LYS A 157 21.95 -13.57 -1.09
CA LYS A 157 20.99 -13.84 -2.18
C LYS A 157 19.94 -12.73 -2.31
N ALA A 158 19.45 -12.20 -1.19
CA ALA A 158 18.49 -11.09 -1.20
C ALA A 158 19.11 -9.80 -1.79
N LEU A 159 20.38 -9.50 -1.49
CA LEU A 159 21.13 -8.40 -2.11
C LEU A 159 21.30 -8.61 -3.62
N GLN A 160 21.58 -9.84 -4.07
CA GLN A 160 21.64 -10.15 -5.51
C GLN A 160 20.29 -9.93 -6.19
N ASN A 161 19.19 -10.38 -5.59
CA ASN A 161 17.84 -10.14 -6.12
C ASN A 161 17.55 -8.64 -6.22
N PHE A 162 17.91 -7.85 -5.21
CA PHE A 162 17.71 -6.40 -5.24
C PHE A 162 18.51 -5.75 -6.37
N ASN A 163 19.80 -6.10 -6.51
CA ASN A 163 20.68 -5.57 -7.56
C ASN A 163 20.25 -6.02 -8.97
N ALA A 164 19.60 -7.18 -9.09
CA ALA A 164 18.99 -7.66 -10.32
C ALA A 164 17.65 -6.96 -10.66
N GLY A 165 17.16 -6.05 -9.80
CA GLY A 165 15.89 -5.36 -9.98
C GLY A 165 14.66 -6.13 -9.49
N ASN A 166 14.85 -7.30 -8.88
CA ASN A 166 13.80 -8.12 -8.26
C ASN A 166 13.49 -7.59 -6.85
N VAL A 167 13.05 -6.33 -6.78
CA VAL A 167 12.85 -5.60 -5.50
C VAL A 167 11.81 -6.28 -4.61
N ALA A 168 10.72 -6.80 -5.19
CA ALA A 168 9.67 -7.48 -4.44
C ALA A 168 10.19 -8.74 -3.72
N ASP A 169 10.93 -9.59 -4.44
CA ASP A 169 11.54 -10.80 -3.88
C ASP A 169 12.59 -10.46 -2.83
N ALA A 170 13.43 -9.46 -3.10
CA ALA A 170 14.42 -8.99 -2.14
C ALA A 170 13.79 -8.52 -0.84
N VAL A 171 12.76 -7.66 -0.90
CA VAL A 171 12.05 -7.14 0.28
C VAL A 171 11.35 -8.26 1.05
N SER A 172 10.72 -9.22 0.36
CA SER A 172 10.11 -10.39 0.98
C SER A 172 11.14 -11.21 1.75
N SER A 173 12.25 -11.56 1.11
CA SER A 173 13.36 -12.28 1.76
C SER A 173 13.97 -11.48 2.91
N GLY A 174 14.17 -10.17 2.76
CA GLY A 174 14.70 -9.30 3.81
C GLY A 174 13.84 -9.29 5.07
N LYS A 175 12.51 -9.29 4.93
CA LYS A 175 11.58 -9.41 6.06
C LYS A 175 11.72 -10.75 6.77
N ALA A 176 11.70 -11.86 6.02
CA ALA A 176 11.88 -13.19 6.60
C ALA A 176 13.23 -13.33 7.32
N LEU A 177 14.29 -12.73 6.76
CA LEU A 177 15.61 -12.72 7.37
C LEU A 177 15.67 -11.86 8.64
N LYS A 178 14.94 -10.75 8.69
CA LYS A 178 14.78 -9.95 9.91
C LYS A 178 14.09 -10.76 11.01
N ASP A 179 13.03 -11.49 10.68
CA ASP A 179 12.35 -12.37 11.65
C ASP A 179 13.27 -13.49 12.16
N LYS A 180 14.05 -14.11 11.25
CA LYS A 180 15.06 -15.11 11.60
C LYS A 180 16.17 -14.52 12.47
N ALA A 181 16.62 -13.28 12.20
CA ALA A 181 17.58 -12.57 13.05
C ALA A 181 17.04 -12.38 14.47
N ILE A 182 15.77 -11.97 14.59
CA ILE A 182 15.08 -11.79 15.87
C ILE A 182 15.03 -13.10 16.66
N GLN A 183 14.71 -14.21 16.00
CA GLN A 183 14.69 -15.53 16.62
C GLN A 183 16.08 -15.93 17.14
N ILE A 184 17.13 -15.78 16.33
CA ILE A 184 18.51 -16.10 16.73
C ILE A 184 18.98 -15.21 17.89
N MET A 185 18.68 -13.90 17.84
CA MET A 185 18.97 -12.99 18.95
C MET A 185 18.26 -13.43 20.23
N GLY A 186 17.00 -13.86 20.15
CA GLY A 186 16.24 -14.40 21.27
C GLY A 186 16.90 -15.65 21.88
N ILE A 187 17.38 -16.58 21.05
CA ILE A 187 18.13 -17.75 21.52
C ILE A 187 19.41 -17.34 22.24
N LEU A 188 20.14 -16.35 21.70
CA LEU A 188 21.40 -15.86 22.27
C LEU A 188 21.21 -14.96 23.51
N GLY A 189 19.97 -14.69 23.92
CA GLY A 189 19.64 -13.80 25.03
C GLY A 189 20.02 -12.34 24.74
N LEU A 190 20.04 -11.94 23.48
CA LEU A 190 20.28 -10.56 23.06
C LEU A 190 18.93 -9.81 23.01
N ALA A 191 18.86 -8.66 23.67
CA ALA A 191 17.77 -7.73 23.46
C ALA A 191 17.92 -7.03 22.08
N MET A 192 16.81 -6.76 21.40
CA MET A 192 16.86 -5.95 20.17
C MET A 192 17.52 -4.61 20.47
N PRO A 193 18.38 -4.09 19.58
CA PRO A 193 18.85 -2.71 19.67
C PRO A 193 17.65 -1.80 19.49
N SER A 194 17.00 -1.41 20.58
CA SER A 194 16.14 -0.24 20.58
C SER A 194 17.02 0.94 20.18
N ALA A 195 16.57 1.75 19.22
CA ALA A 195 17.15 3.05 18.94
C ALA A 195 17.51 3.75 20.27
N PRO A 196 18.65 4.47 20.35
CA PRO A 196 19.23 4.93 21.60
C PRO A 196 18.15 5.58 22.46
N ALA A 197 17.93 4.99 23.65
CA ALA A 197 17.05 5.55 24.65
C ALA A 197 17.52 6.99 24.94
N PRO A 198 16.67 8.02 24.79
CA PRO A 198 16.93 9.27 25.45
C PRO A 198 16.91 8.94 26.95
N GLY A 199 18.06 9.10 27.61
CA GLY A 199 18.18 8.87 29.03
C GLY A 199 17.12 9.67 29.79
N THR A 200 16.19 8.98 30.43
CA THR A 200 15.42 9.51 31.56
C THR A 200 16.36 9.72 32.74
N PRO A 201 16.10 10.74 33.57
CA PRO A 201 15.43 10.40 34.82
C PRO A 201 14.08 11.08 34.98
N ALA A 202 13.20 10.32 35.63
CA ALA A 202 11.85 10.67 36.04
C ALA A 202 11.73 12.02 36.75
N VAL A 203 10.67 12.78 36.45
CA VAL A 203 9.85 13.49 37.45
C VAL A 203 8.39 13.53 36.94
N GLU A 204 7.54 12.82 37.66
CA GLU A 204 6.15 13.12 38.03
C GLU A 204 5.23 13.85 37.05
N SER A 205 4.12 13.18 36.72
CA SER A 205 2.86 13.83 36.40
C SER A 205 2.31 14.52 37.66
N PRO A 206 1.85 15.77 37.54
CA PRO A 206 0.50 16.03 38.01
C PRO A 206 -0.39 16.64 36.92
N SER A 207 -1.64 16.22 37.04
CA SER A 207 -2.83 16.74 36.38
C SER A 207 -3.06 18.24 36.63
N SER A 208 -3.79 18.86 35.69
CA SER A 208 -4.61 20.07 35.82
C SER A 208 -3.93 21.44 35.71
N ALA A 209 -4.17 22.13 34.59
CA ALA A 209 -4.96 23.36 34.56
C ALA A 209 -4.98 23.98 33.15
N ALA A 210 -6.18 24.36 32.69
CA ALA A 210 -6.38 25.33 31.62
C ALA A 210 -5.74 26.69 31.97
N PRO A 211 -5.53 27.58 30.98
CA PRO A 211 -6.59 28.56 30.74
C PRO A 211 -6.86 28.87 29.26
N ALA A 212 -8.01 29.52 29.11
CA ALA A 212 -8.66 29.90 27.88
C ALA A 212 -8.01 31.08 27.13
N ALA A 213 -8.42 31.16 25.87
CA ALA A 213 -8.65 32.37 25.06
C ALA A 213 -7.44 33.17 24.55
N THR A 214 -7.27 33.18 23.22
CA THR A 214 -7.61 34.39 22.44
C THR A 214 -7.86 34.05 20.97
N ALA A 215 -9.01 34.50 20.47
CA ALA A 215 -9.36 34.64 19.06
C ALA A 215 -8.54 35.78 18.42
N PRO A 216 -8.46 35.85 17.07
CA PRO A 216 -9.48 36.60 16.32
C PRO A 216 -9.94 35.81 15.06
N ALA A 217 -11.23 35.68 14.72
CA ALA A 217 -12.10 36.68 14.07
C ALA A 217 -11.42 37.42 12.90
N ALA A 218 -11.92 37.54 11.68
CA ALA A 218 -13.03 36.97 10.94
C ALA A 218 -12.80 37.44 9.49
N SER A 219 -13.01 36.61 8.47
CA SER A 219 -13.46 37.07 7.14
C SER A 219 -14.03 35.90 6.34
N GLU A 220 -15.32 35.66 6.55
CA GLU A 220 -16.26 35.20 5.53
C GLU A 220 -17.11 36.42 5.12
N PRO A 221 -17.93 36.41 4.04
CA PRO A 221 -18.29 35.27 3.20
C PRO A 221 -18.25 35.58 1.69
N GLU A 222 -18.31 34.54 0.84
CA GLU A 222 -19.40 34.56 -0.15
C GLU A 222 -19.85 33.17 -0.57
N LYS A 223 -21.18 33.08 -0.61
CA LYS A 223 -22.04 31.92 -0.62
C LYS A 223 -22.52 31.72 -2.05
N THR A 224 -22.18 30.60 -2.65
CA THR A 224 -22.95 30.10 -3.80
C THR A 224 -23.38 28.68 -3.52
N ALA A 225 -24.61 28.59 -3.00
CA ALA A 225 -25.35 27.36 -2.88
C ALA A 225 -25.58 26.75 -4.26
N VAL A 226 -25.17 25.51 -4.45
CA VAL A 226 -25.83 24.61 -5.40
C VAL A 226 -26.02 23.26 -4.72
N ARG A 227 -27.25 23.09 -4.24
CA ARG A 227 -28.10 21.91 -4.41
C ARG A 227 -27.40 20.55 -4.21
N ALA A 228 -27.71 19.95 -3.07
CA ALA A 228 -27.62 18.52 -2.83
C ALA A 228 -28.14 17.72 -4.03
N GLU A 229 -27.21 17.09 -4.76
CA GLU A 229 -27.46 15.82 -5.41
C GLU A 229 -26.92 14.74 -4.49
N GLU A 230 -27.83 13.91 -3.97
CA GLU A 230 -27.52 12.64 -3.33
C GLU A 230 -26.80 11.73 -4.34
N LYS A 231 -25.49 11.93 -4.53
CA LYS A 231 -24.63 10.82 -4.94
C LYS A 231 -24.47 9.95 -3.72
N SER A 232 -25.34 8.95 -3.62
CA SER A 232 -25.11 7.77 -2.80
C SER A 232 -23.75 7.18 -3.20
N PHE A 233 -22.69 7.60 -2.50
CA PHE A 233 -21.41 6.94 -2.61
C PHE A 233 -21.58 5.53 -2.09
N ALA A 234 -21.37 4.54 -2.95
CA ALA A 234 -21.43 3.15 -2.57
C ALA A 234 -20.56 2.95 -1.32
N VAL A 235 -21.18 2.45 -0.27
CA VAL A 235 -20.48 2.03 0.95
C VAL A 235 -19.42 1.01 0.54
N GLY A 236 -18.15 1.32 0.82
CA GLY A 236 -16.98 0.56 0.34
C GLY A 236 -16.18 1.25 -0.76
N SER A 237 -16.65 2.39 -1.31
CA SER A 237 -15.85 3.23 -2.21
C SER A 237 -14.78 4.02 -1.45
N VAL A 238 -13.63 4.27 -2.08
CA VAL A 238 -12.53 5.05 -1.49
C VAL A 238 -12.96 6.50 -1.18
N SER A 239 -13.83 7.10 -1.98
CA SER A 239 -14.38 8.44 -1.70
C SER A 239 -15.28 8.45 -0.46
N TRP A 240 -16.04 7.37 -0.22
CA TRP A 240 -16.82 7.22 1.02
C TRP A 240 -15.88 7.12 2.23
N LEU A 241 -14.82 6.30 2.11
CA LEU A 241 -13.80 6.14 3.14
C LEU A 241 -13.11 7.46 3.48
N GLN A 242 -12.69 8.23 2.48
CA GLN A 242 -12.03 9.53 2.68
C GLN A 242 -12.94 10.52 3.39
N ASN A 243 -14.22 10.59 3.02
CA ASN A 243 -15.21 11.39 3.73
C ASN A 243 -15.39 10.92 5.18
N ALA A 244 -15.54 9.61 5.39
CA ALA A 244 -15.70 9.02 6.71
C ALA A 244 -14.52 9.36 7.64
N LEU A 245 -13.29 9.23 7.15
CA LEU A 245 -12.08 9.53 7.90
C LEU A 245 -11.95 11.03 8.22
N ASN A 246 -12.31 11.90 7.27
CA ASN A 246 -12.34 13.34 7.51
C ASN A 246 -13.35 13.75 8.58
N GLU A 247 -14.54 13.13 8.57
CA GLU A 247 -15.61 13.38 9.56
C GLU A 247 -15.24 12.83 10.96
N LEU A 248 -14.35 11.84 11.00
CA LEU A 248 -13.78 11.28 12.24
C LEU A 248 -12.49 12.01 12.69
N GLY A 249 -12.09 13.09 12.02
CA GLY A 249 -10.99 13.95 12.44
C GLY A 249 -9.61 13.54 11.91
N ALA A 250 -9.52 13.00 10.69
CA ALA A 250 -8.23 12.76 10.04
C ALA A 250 -7.37 14.04 9.96
N ASP A 251 -6.13 13.96 10.45
CA ASP A 251 -5.14 15.03 10.41
C ASP A 251 -3.84 14.51 9.74
N PRO A 252 -3.43 15.05 8.58
CA PRO A 252 -4.04 16.14 7.81
C PRO A 252 -5.34 15.73 7.09
N LYS A 253 -6.23 16.71 6.86
CA LYS A 253 -7.49 16.51 6.15
C LYS A 253 -7.25 15.91 4.75
N LEU A 254 -7.91 14.80 4.46
CA LEU A 254 -7.76 14.07 3.20
C LEU A 254 -8.49 14.76 2.06
N ALA A 255 -7.89 14.75 0.87
CA ALA A 255 -8.62 15.03 -0.36
C ALA A 255 -9.59 13.88 -0.66
N VAL A 256 -10.84 14.21 -1.03
CA VAL A 256 -11.87 13.22 -1.39
C VAL A 256 -11.83 13.03 -2.90
N ASP A 257 -10.73 12.45 -3.37
CA ASP A 257 -10.44 12.23 -4.79
C ASP A 257 -10.79 10.80 -5.26
N GLY A 258 -11.23 9.92 -4.35
CA GLY A 258 -11.50 8.52 -4.64
C GLY A 258 -10.26 7.65 -4.85
N HIS A 259 -9.07 8.14 -4.52
CA HIS A 259 -7.81 7.43 -4.69
C HIS A 259 -7.20 7.00 -3.34
N MET A 260 -6.78 5.74 -3.26
CA MET A 260 -6.18 5.19 -2.05
C MET A 260 -4.71 5.58 -1.96
N GLY A 261 -4.44 6.85 -1.65
CA GLY A 261 -3.09 7.40 -1.50
C GLY A 261 -2.43 7.12 -0.14
N PRO A 262 -1.15 7.48 0.04
CA PRO A 262 -0.42 7.31 1.30
C PRO A 262 -1.08 8.01 2.49
N ALA A 263 -1.62 9.22 2.28
CA ALA A 263 -2.33 9.97 3.32
C ALA A 263 -3.61 9.25 3.76
N THR A 264 -4.40 8.75 2.79
CA THR A 264 -5.60 7.96 3.07
C THR A 264 -5.25 6.69 3.85
N ARG A 265 -4.21 5.96 3.44
CA ARG A 265 -3.73 4.76 4.15
C ARG A 265 -3.26 5.07 5.57
N GLN A 266 -2.51 6.15 5.79
CA GLN A 266 -2.11 6.58 7.13
C GLN A 266 -3.32 6.89 8.02
N SER A 267 -4.33 7.57 7.46
CA SER A 267 -5.56 7.86 8.19
C SER A 267 -6.36 6.59 8.52
N VAL A 268 -6.39 5.60 7.63
CA VAL A 268 -6.98 4.28 7.91
C VAL A 268 -6.24 3.59 9.05
N ILE A 269 -4.91 3.56 9.04
CA ILE A 269 -4.09 2.96 10.10
C ILE A 269 -4.37 3.65 11.44
N SER A 270 -4.41 4.98 11.47
CA SER A 270 -4.73 5.76 12.68
C SER A 270 -6.13 5.45 13.19
N PHE A 271 -7.12 5.37 12.30
CA PHE A 271 -8.47 4.97 12.65
C PHE A 271 -8.52 3.55 13.22
N GLN A 272 -7.89 2.58 12.56
CA GLN A 272 -7.84 1.19 13.01
C GLN A 272 -7.22 1.07 14.41
N LYS A 273 -6.14 1.81 14.70
CA LYS A 273 -5.56 1.88 16.04
C LYS A 273 -6.56 2.44 17.07
N SER A 274 -7.27 3.51 16.73
CA SER A 274 -8.27 4.13 17.61
C SER A 274 -9.50 3.23 17.86
N ALA A 275 -9.78 2.32 16.92
CA ALA A 275 -10.90 1.39 16.97
C ALA A 275 -10.53 0.02 17.57
N GLY A 276 -9.26 -0.20 17.95
CA GLY A 276 -8.79 -1.48 18.47
C GLY A 276 -8.72 -2.60 17.43
N LEU A 277 -8.60 -2.24 16.14
CA LEU A 277 -8.45 -3.17 15.02
C LEU A 277 -6.98 -3.36 14.64
N ALA A 278 -6.70 -4.41 13.86
CA ALA A 278 -5.39 -4.57 13.23
C ALA A 278 -5.07 -3.38 12.32
N ALA A 279 -3.97 -2.68 12.61
CA ALA A 279 -3.57 -1.44 11.95
C ALA A 279 -2.75 -1.71 10.67
N ASP A 280 -3.33 -2.47 9.75
CA ASP A 280 -2.70 -2.93 8.51
C ASP A 280 -2.88 -1.96 7.33
N GLY A 281 -3.69 -0.91 7.50
CA GLY A 281 -4.01 0.07 6.46
C GLY A 281 -4.89 -0.49 5.35
N LYS A 282 -5.49 -1.68 5.54
CA LYS A 282 -6.43 -2.30 4.62
C LYS A 282 -7.86 -2.12 5.13
N VAL A 283 -8.74 -1.69 4.23
CA VAL A 283 -10.17 -1.54 4.56
C VAL A 283 -10.89 -2.83 4.24
N GLY A 284 -11.00 -3.70 5.25
CA GLY A 284 -11.83 -4.90 5.21
C GLY A 284 -13.19 -4.69 5.90
N PRO A 285 -14.07 -5.72 5.88
CA PRO A 285 -15.41 -5.63 6.45
C PRO A 285 -15.45 -5.19 7.93
N ALA A 286 -14.46 -5.59 8.72
CA ALA A 286 -14.32 -5.17 10.12
C ALA A 286 -14.04 -3.66 10.27
N THR A 287 -13.12 -3.14 9.44
CA THR A 287 -12.79 -1.71 9.40
C THR A 287 -13.99 -0.88 8.93
N GLU A 288 -14.71 -1.33 7.90
CA GLU A 288 -15.93 -0.65 7.42
C GLU A 288 -17.04 -0.60 8.47
N LYS A 289 -17.26 -1.71 9.18
CA LYS A 289 -18.24 -1.76 10.27
C LYS A 289 -17.90 -0.76 11.37
N ALA A 290 -16.64 -0.73 11.81
CA ALA A 290 -16.19 0.20 12.84
C ALA A 290 -16.34 1.67 12.39
N LEU A 291 -16.03 1.98 11.12
CA LEU A 291 -16.24 3.32 10.57
C LEU A 291 -17.71 3.74 10.64
N LYS A 292 -18.63 2.87 10.22
CA LYS A 292 -20.08 3.13 10.29
C LYS A 292 -20.56 3.37 11.72
N GLU A 293 -20.13 2.54 12.67
CA GLU A 293 -20.52 2.66 14.07
C GLU A 293 -20.01 3.97 14.70
N LYS A 294 -18.78 4.38 14.36
CA LYS A 294 -18.21 5.65 14.83
C LYS A 294 -18.88 6.86 14.19
N LEU A 295 -19.17 6.82 12.90
CA LEU A 295 -19.92 7.88 12.21
C LEU A 295 -21.34 8.02 12.78
N ALA A 296 -22.01 6.91 13.11
CA ALA A 296 -23.33 6.93 13.72
C ALA A 296 -23.32 7.51 15.15
N LYS A 297 -22.19 7.44 15.86
CA LYS A 297 -22.01 8.03 17.20
C LYS A 297 -21.61 9.51 17.18
N ASN A 298 -21.10 10.01 16.05
CA ASN A 298 -20.70 11.40 15.87
C ASN A 298 -21.82 12.28 15.29
N ARG A 299 -23.01 11.71 15.06
CA ARG A 299 -24.24 12.39 14.65
C ARG A 299 -25.22 12.44 15.81
#